data_AF-A0ABD4SB08-F1
#
_entry.id   AF-A0ABD4SB08-F1
#
_cell.length_a   1.000
_cell.length_b   1.000
_cell.length_c   1.000
_cell.angle_alpha   90.00
_cell.angle_beta   90.00
_cell.angle_gamma   90.00
#
_symmetry.space_group_name_H-M   'P 1'
#
loop_
_entity.id
_entity.type
_entity.pdbx_description
1 polymer ?
#
loop_
_entity_poly.entity_id
_entity_poly.type
_entity_poly.pdbx_seq_one_letter_code
_entity_poly.pdbx_strand_id
1 'polypeptide(L)' 'MTKKHQVLRQLDSVTDMAAECINYFVYHPSKDFTRKRKLDAKTFIKTTLAMQGNCLNKELADAFPKPSKRMTASA' A
#
# COMPACT_ATOMS: atom_id res chain seq x y z
N MET A 1 -20.71 14.38 8.78
CA MET A 1 -19.46 13.58 8.68
C MET A 1 -18.96 13.28 10.08
N THR A 2 -18.65 12.03 10.43
CA THR A 2 -18.15 11.69 11.77
C THR A 2 -16.64 11.88 11.87
N LYS A 3 -16.10 12.12 13.08
CA LYS A 3 -14.64 12.27 13.32
C LYS A 3 -13.83 11.11 12.72
N LYS A 4 -14.35 9.88 12.78
CA LYS A 4 -13.75 8.68 12.17
C LYS A 4 -13.53 8.84 10.65
N HIS A 5 -14.52 9.35 9.92
CA HIS A 5 -14.40 9.57 8.47
C HIS A 5 -13.38 10.66 8.13
N GLN A 6 -13.20 11.65 9.00
CA GLN A 6 -12.20 12.69 8.82
C GLN A 6 -10.78 12.12 8.99
N VAL A 7 -10.55 11.33 10.03
CA VAL A 7 -9.25 10.68 10.28
C VAL A 7 -8.87 9.75 9.14
N LEU A 8 -9.81 8.92 8.65
CA LEU A 8 -9.54 8.01 7.53
C LEU A 8 -9.16 8.77 6.24
N ARG A 9 -9.86 9.88 5.93
CA ARG A 9 -9.49 10.71 4.77
C ARG A 9 -8.13 11.37 4.92
N GLN A 10 -7.78 11.83 6.12
CA GLN A 10 -6.45 12.39 6.37
C GLN A 10 -5.37 11.32 6.20
N LEU A 11 -5.59 10.12 6.71
CA LEU A 11 -4.66 8.99 6.54
C LEU A 11 -4.48 8.63 5.06
N ASP A 12 -5.59 8.58 4.30
CA ASP A 12 -5.53 8.36 2.86
C ASP A 12 -4.73 9.46 2.15
N SER A 13 -4.99 10.73 2.47
CA SER A 13 -4.29 11.87 1.88
C SER A 13 -2.78 11.85 2.17
N VAL A 14 -2.39 11.55 3.41
CA VAL A 14 -0.98 11.46 3.80
C VAL A 14 -0.30 10.26 3.12
N THR A 15 -1.01 9.13 3.00
CA THR A 15 -0.46 7.94 2.34
C THR A 15 -0.26 8.19 0.83
N ASP A 16 -1.19 8.89 0.20
CA ASP A 16 -1.10 9.24 -1.22
C ASP A 16 0.10 10.17 -1.45
N MET A 17 0.27 11.20 -0.62
CA MET A 17 1.43 12.09 -0.68
C MET A 17 2.76 11.36 -0.41
N ALA A 18 2.80 10.44 0.56
CA ALA A 18 3.99 9.65 0.85
C ALA A 18 4.37 8.74 -0.33
N ALA A 19 3.38 8.18 -1.03
CA ALA A 19 3.61 7.35 -2.21
C ALA A 19 4.12 8.18 -3.41
N GLU A 20 3.63 9.40 -3.60
CA GLU A 20 4.15 10.33 -4.62
C GLU A 20 5.59 10.77 -4.30
N CYS A 21 5.88 10.97 -3.02
CA CYS A 21 7.19 11.34 -2.51
C CYS A 21 8.07 10.14 -2.12
N ILE A 22 7.76 8.92 -2.59
CA ILE A 22 8.43 7.69 -2.10
C ILE A 22 9.95 7.74 -2.30
N ASN A 23 10.42 8.43 -3.33
CA ASN A 23 11.84 8.62 -3.64
C ASN A 23 12.63 9.34 -2.53
N TYR A 24 11.97 10.09 -1.63
CA TYR A 24 12.61 10.69 -0.46
C TYR A 24 12.81 9.71 0.70
N PHE A 25 12.15 8.55 0.67
CA PHE A 25 12.08 7.59 1.79
C PHE A 25 12.74 6.25 1.49
N VAL A 26 13.37 6.11 0.32
CA VAL A 26 14.00 4.87 -0.14
C VAL A 26 15.51 5.03 -0.16
N TYR A 27 16.21 3.91 -0.04
CA TYR A 27 17.67 3.90 0.01
C TYR A 27 18.29 4.13 -1.39
N HIS A 28 17.61 3.67 -2.45
CA HIS A 28 18.03 3.85 -3.83
C HIS A 28 16.90 4.44 -4.69
N PRO A 29 16.71 5.77 -4.71
CA PRO A 29 15.59 6.43 -5.39
C PRO A 29 15.44 6.11 -6.89
N SER A 30 16.55 5.81 -7.56
CA SER A 30 16.60 5.45 -8.98
C SER A 30 16.48 3.94 -9.25
N LYS A 31 16.29 3.11 -8.22
CA LYS A 31 16.15 1.64 -8.34
C LYS A 31 14.94 1.09 -7.60
N ASP A 32 14.69 1.58 -6.40
CA ASP A 32 13.58 1.14 -5.55
C ASP A 32 12.24 1.60 -6.14
N PHE A 33 11.22 0.74 -6.06
CA PHE A 33 9.87 0.99 -6.61
C PHE A 33 9.77 1.40 -8.09
N THR A 34 10.84 1.28 -8.88
CA THR A 34 10.86 1.60 -10.32
C THR A 34 10.15 0.57 -11.20
N ARG A 35 9.95 -0.66 -10.69
CA ARG A 35 9.27 -1.73 -11.42
C ARG A 35 7.75 -1.54 -11.35
N LYS A 36 7.09 -1.56 -12.51
CA LYS A 36 5.62 -1.61 -12.60
C LYS A 36 5.12 -2.97 -12.09
N ARG A 37 4.69 -3.01 -10.82
CA ARG A 37 4.17 -4.22 -10.15
C ARG A 37 2.69 -4.08 -9.83
N LYS A 38 2.05 -5.21 -9.52
CA LYS A 38 0.65 -5.23 -9.02
C LYS A 38 0.53 -4.59 -7.63
N LEU A 39 1.59 -4.67 -6.82
CA LEU A 39 1.71 -4.02 -5.52
C LEU A 39 2.60 -2.78 -5.67
N ASP A 40 1.96 -1.62 -5.86
CA ASP A 40 2.65 -0.33 -5.89
C ASP A 40 2.91 0.22 -4.47
N ALA A 41 3.69 1.30 -4.36
CA ALA A 41 4.07 1.88 -3.07
C ALA A 41 2.85 2.30 -2.23
N LYS A 42 1.86 2.93 -2.86
CA LYS A 42 0.61 3.34 -2.21
C LYS A 42 -0.13 2.13 -1.63
N THR A 43 -0.32 1.10 -2.43
CA THR A 43 -1.04 -0.11 -2.01
C THR A 43 -0.26 -0.86 -0.94
N PHE A 44 1.07 -0.92 -1.04
CA PHE A 44 1.93 -1.49 -0.02
C PHE A 44 1.74 -0.78 1.33
N ILE A 45 1.90 0.55 1.37
CA ILE A 45 1.75 1.33 2.61
C ILE A 45 0.36 1.14 3.21
N LYS A 46 -0.70 1.25 2.40
CA LYS A 46 -2.08 1.07 2.87
C LYS A 46 -2.31 -0.34 3.43
N THR A 47 -1.79 -1.37 2.75
CA THR A 47 -1.91 -2.76 3.21
C THR A 47 -1.17 -2.95 4.54
N THR A 48 0.07 -2.44 4.66
CA THR A 48 0.85 -2.54 5.90
C THR A 48 0.19 -1.81 7.07
N LEU A 49 -0.44 -0.65 6.84
CA LEU A 49 -1.18 0.07 7.88
C LEU A 49 -2.51 -0.61 8.23
N ALA A 50 -3.22 -1.14 7.22
CA ALA A 50 -4.46 -1.88 7.41
C ALA A 50 -4.25 -3.19 8.19
N MET A 51 -3.04 -3.78 8.08
CA MET A 51 -2.71 -5.01 8.78
C MET A 51 -3.02 -4.96 10.27
N GLN A 52 -2.90 -3.83 10.99
CA GLN A 52 -3.28 -3.72 12.42
C GLN A 52 -2.83 -4.91 13.33
N GLY A 53 -1.78 -5.67 12.95
CA GLY A 53 -1.34 -6.90 13.64
C GLY A 53 -1.98 -8.23 13.16
N ASN A 54 -2.85 -8.19 12.17
CA ASN A 54 -3.43 -9.32 11.46
C ASN A 54 -2.45 -9.91 10.41
N CYS A 55 -2.77 -11.05 9.82
CA CYS A 55 -1.82 -11.73 8.92
C CYS A 55 -1.72 -11.06 7.54
N LEU A 56 -0.48 -10.94 7.03
CA LEU A 56 -0.19 -10.36 5.71
C LEU A 56 -1.02 -10.98 4.59
N ASN A 57 -1.28 -12.29 4.64
CA ASN A 57 -2.05 -13.00 3.62
C ASN A 57 -3.51 -12.54 3.54
N LYS A 58 -4.15 -12.30 4.69
CA LYS A 58 -5.53 -11.81 4.73
C LYS A 58 -5.63 -10.40 4.16
N GLU A 59 -4.68 -9.56 4.54
CA GLU A 59 -4.67 -8.15 4.17
C GLU A 59 -4.36 -7.97 2.67
N LEU A 60 -3.49 -8.82 2.11
CA LEU A 60 -3.31 -8.91 0.66
C LEU A 60 -4.54 -9.45 -0.07
N ALA A 61 -5.29 -10.38 0.52
CA ALA A 61 -6.52 -10.88 -0.07
C ALA A 61 -7.61 -9.79 -0.13
N ASP A 62 -7.70 -8.97 0.92
CA ASP A 62 -8.65 -7.85 1.02
C ASP A 62 -8.25 -6.69 0.07
N ALA A 63 -6.96 -6.37 -0.05
CA ALA A 63 -6.46 -5.35 -0.97
C ALA A 63 -6.59 -5.75 -2.45
N PHE A 64 -6.52 -7.05 -2.76
CA PHE A 64 -6.63 -7.60 -4.11
C PHE A 64 -7.73 -8.66 -4.21
N PRO A 65 -9.02 -8.25 -4.14
CA PRO A 65 -10.13 -9.20 -4.03
C PRO A 65 -10.25 -10.09 -5.26
N LYS A 66 -9.91 -9.58 -6.45
CA LYS A 66 -9.92 -10.34 -7.71
C LYS A 66 -8.67 -11.23 -7.83
N PRO A 67 -8.81 -12.56 -8.01
CA PRO A 67 -7.67 -13.48 -8.12
C PRO A 67 -6.67 -13.09 -9.21
N SER A 68 -7.14 -12.61 -10.37
CA SER A 68 -6.29 -12.16 -11.48
C SER A 68 -5.41 -10.95 -11.12
N LYS A 69 -5.80 -10.17 -10.11
CA LYS A 69 -5.08 -9.00 -9.59
C LYS A 69 -4.16 -9.35 -8.42
N ARG A 70 -4.23 -10.57 -7.88
CA ARG A 70 -3.32 -11.03 -6.83
C ARG A 70 -1.93 -11.30 -7.40
N MET A 71 -0.95 -11.24 -6.52
CA MET A 71 0.41 -11.69 -6.81
C MET A 71 0.43 -13.21 -6.78
N THR A 72 1.06 -13.83 -7.77
CA THR A 72 1.38 -15.25 -7.71
C THR A 72 2.70 -15.40 -6.95
N ALA A 73 2.83 -16.46 -6.14
CA ALA A 73 4.15 -16.86 -5.67
C ALA A 73 5.00 -17.11 -6.92
N SER A 74 6.03 -16.30 -7.12
CA SER A 74 7.09 -16.63 -8.08
C SER A 74 8.18 -17.31 -7.29
N ALA A 75 8.68 -18.43 -7.82
CA ALA A 75 10.02 -18.93 -7.54
C ALA A 75 11.08 -17.86 -7.87
#